data_AF-A0A9W7AEP1-F1
#
_entry.id   AF-A0A9W7AEP1-F1
#
_cell.length_a   1.000
_cell.length_b   1.000
_cell.length_c   1.000
_cell.angle_alpha   90.00
_cell.angle_beta   90.00
_cell.angle_gamma   90.00
#
_symmetry.space_group_name_H-M   'P 1'
#
loop_
_entity.id
_entity.type
_entity.pdbx_description
1 polymer ?
#
loop_
_entity_poly.entity_id
_entity_poly.type
_entity_poly.pdbx_seq_one_letter_code
_entity_poly.pdbx_strand_id
1 'polypeptide(L)'
;MHLTWLHVLVISLPSITYWVCAVTLHLMGANRGYNGKVSERRMLLTQVVVDALQMSASLPRYYLEGDCFAFRWWKVVVGLVVIDWVEYWCHRAMHCVPLLRTIHKKHHNLIPVHTFGAYYNSAFEALFLGGCLGVISIALCGLSVLELSIAASVGTFFTVLDHTPAAFFSGEEGDLSDHEIHHNVCSNCNFSQPFWPLLDWLFGTRFEDVMRKEGKDPEKYLKRKAKRVNRAILSQPSSPAVARLVNTTSHLDDSVASISISSDLARELKKFAADIAASEGEGQSEEQIFEELRNY
;
A
#
# COMPACT_ATOMS: atom_id res chain seq x y z
N MET A 1 22.56 -31.70 6.59
CA MET A 1 22.30 -31.37 5.17
C MET A 1 23.05 -30.10 4.81
N HIS A 2 23.52 -29.96 3.57
CA HIS A 2 24.13 -28.71 3.08
C HIS A 2 23.05 -27.80 2.49
N LEU A 3 23.11 -26.50 2.80
CA LEU A 3 22.25 -25.49 2.17
C LEU A 3 22.62 -25.39 0.68
N THR A 4 21.66 -25.63 -0.19
CA THR A 4 21.83 -25.47 -1.65
C THR A 4 21.10 -24.24 -2.16
N TRP A 5 21.42 -23.79 -3.37
CA TRP A 5 20.72 -22.67 -4.02
C TRP A 5 19.22 -22.91 -4.17
N LEU A 6 18.77 -24.16 -4.28
CA LEU A 6 17.35 -24.48 -4.33
C LEU A 6 16.64 -24.14 -3.00
N HIS A 7 17.30 -24.38 -1.86
CA HIS A 7 16.75 -24.01 -0.56
C HIS A 7 16.61 -22.50 -0.42
N VAL A 8 17.65 -21.76 -0.84
CA VAL A 8 17.65 -20.30 -0.85
C VAL A 8 16.53 -19.78 -1.75
N LEU A 9 16.36 -20.35 -2.94
CA LEU A 9 15.28 -19.98 -3.84
C LEU A 9 13.90 -20.18 -3.17
N VAL A 10 13.68 -21.32 -2.50
CA VAL A 10 12.40 -21.65 -1.86
C VAL A 10 12.06 -20.72 -0.70
N ILE A 11 12.99 -20.37 0.20
CA ILE A 11 12.69 -19.33 1.23
C ILE A 11 12.41 -17.97 0.64
N SER A 12 13.07 -17.66 -0.46
CA SER A 12 12.98 -16.34 -1.07
C SER A 12 11.73 -16.18 -1.92
N LEU A 13 10.95 -17.23 -2.17
CA LEU A 13 9.74 -17.16 -3.00
C LEU A 13 8.79 -16.03 -2.58
N PRO A 14 8.40 -15.85 -1.30
CA PRO A 14 7.48 -14.77 -0.96
C PRO A 14 8.10 -13.38 -1.15
N SER A 15 9.40 -13.21 -0.85
CA SER A 15 10.11 -11.96 -1.09
C SER A 15 10.20 -11.65 -2.59
N ILE A 16 10.53 -12.65 -3.42
CA ILE A 16 10.54 -12.50 -4.89
C ILE A 16 9.15 -12.09 -5.37
N THR A 17 8.08 -12.75 -4.88
CA THR A 17 6.70 -12.41 -5.22
C THR A 17 6.37 -10.97 -4.85
N TYR A 18 6.73 -10.53 -3.65
CA TYR A 18 6.55 -9.14 -3.21
C TYR A 18 7.23 -8.16 -4.18
N TRP A 19 8.53 -8.34 -4.41
CA TRP A 19 9.32 -7.39 -5.19
C TRP A 19 8.84 -7.31 -6.63
N VAL A 20 8.59 -8.46 -7.26
CA VAL A 20 8.04 -8.51 -8.62
C VAL A 20 6.68 -7.82 -8.66
N CYS A 21 5.74 -8.19 -7.79
CA CYS A 21 4.39 -7.64 -7.82
C CYS A 21 4.36 -6.13 -7.52
N ALA A 22 4.98 -5.71 -6.42
CA ALA A 22 4.91 -4.32 -5.96
C ALA A 22 5.63 -3.36 -6.93
N VAL A 23 6.78 -3.77 -7.48
CA VAL A 23 7.52 -2.97 -8.47
C VAL A 23 6.74 -2.91 -9.78
N THR A 24 6.21 -4.03 -10.28
CA THR A 24 5.41 -4.04 -11.50
C THR A 24 4.21 -3.08 -11.39
N LEU A 25 3.42 -3.18 -10.32
CA LEU A 25 2.26 -2.29 -10.11
C LEU A 25 2.68 -0.82 -9.96
N HIS A 26 3.77 -0.56 -9.25
CA HIS A 26 4.32 0.79 -9.13
C HIS A 26 4.70 1.37 -10.51
N LEU A 27 5.41 0.60 -11.34
CA LEU A 27 5.81 1.00 -12.70
C LEU A 27 4.61 1.18 -13.64
N MET A 28 3.54 0.42 -13.43
CA MET A 28 2.26 0.60 -14.14
C MET A 28 1.51 1.86 -13.71
N GLY A 29 1.99 2.56 -12.68
CA GLY A 29 1.41 3.82 -12.22
C GLY A 29 0.39 3.68 -11.10
N ALA A 30 0.32 2.53 -10.42
CA ALA A 30 -0.65 2.31 -9.35
C ALA A 30 -0.50 3.26 -8.15
N ASN A 31 0.69 3.84 -7.97
CA ASN A 31 0.96 4.82 -6.91
C ASN A 31 1.04 6.26 -7.43
N ARG A 32 0.58 6.54 -8.67
CA ARG A 32 0.58 7.90 -9.21
C ARG A 32 -0.23 8.82 -8.30
N GLY A 33 0.32 10.01 -8.03
CA GLY A 33 -0.31 10.98 -7.15
C GLY A 33 -0.20 10.65 -5.65
N TYR A 34 0.57 9.63 -5.25
CA TYR A 34 0.82 9.33 -3.84
C TYR A 34 1.45 10.55 -3.13
N ASN A 35 0.78 10.99 -2.07
CA ASN A 35 1.18 12.15 -1.25
C ASN A 35 1.11 11.84 0.27
N GLY A 36 1.20 10.55 0.62
CA GLY A 36 1.18 10.10 2.00
C GLY A 36 2.42 10.51 2.79
N LYS A 37 2.31 10.46 4.12
CA LYS A 37 3.38 10.92 5.03
C LYS A 37 4.60 9.99 5.07
N VAL A 38 4.40 8.72 4.72
CA VAL A 38 5.46 7.71 4.72
C VAL A 38 6.16 7.76 3.38
N SER A 39 7.48 7.95 3.36
CA SER A 39 8.25 7.93 2.12
C SER A 39 8.47 6.51 1.61
N GLU A 40 8.53 6.33 0.30
CA GLU A 40 8.84 5.05 -0.35
C GLU A 40 10.12 4.42 0.19
N ARG A 41 11.18 5.22 0.39
CA ARG A 41 12.44 4.75 1.01
C ARG A 41 12.22 4.03 2.35
N ARG A 42 11.31 4.53 3.20
CA ARG A 42 11.01 3.90 4.49
C ARG A 42 10.23 2.61 4.32
N MET A 43 9.31 2.57 3.35
CA MET A 43 8.55 1.36 3.03
C MET A 43 9.49 0.26 2.51
N LEU A 44 10.32 0.60 1.53
CA LEU A 44 11.33 -0.30 0.95
C LEU A 44 12.32 -0.81 2.00
N LEU A 45 12.83 0.07 2.87
CA LEU A 45 13.70 -0.35 3.97
C LEU A 45 12.99 -1.31 4.94
N THR A 46 11.71 -1.05 5.23
CA THR A 46 10.91 -1.95 6.08
C THR A 46 10.75 -3.31 5.41
N GLN A 47 10.50 -3.36 4.10
CA GLN A 47 10.44 -4.62 3.37
C GLN A 47 11.74 -5.41 3.47
N VAL A 48 12.90 -4.78 3.24
CA VAL A 48 14.19 -5.47 3.33
C VAL A 48 14.39 -6.10 4.71
N VAL A 49 13.93 -5.43 5.77
CA VAL A 49 13.94 -5.99 7.13
C VAL A 49 12.99 -7.18 7.25
N VAL A 50 11.78 -7.10 6.71
CA VAL A 50 10.80 -8.20 6.70
C VAL A 50 11.37 -9.41 5.97
N ASP A 51 11.98 -9.22 4.80
CA ASP A 51 12.63 -10.28 4.02
C ASP A 51 13.74 -10.97 4.83
N ALA A 52 14.61 -10.18 5.48
CA ALA A 52 15.68 -10.71 6.32
C ALA A 52 15.14 -11.52 7.51
N LEU A 53 14.08 -11.03 8.17
CA LEU A 53 13.43 -11.72 9.28
C LEU A 53 12.78 -13.03 8.82
N GLN A 54 12.05 -13.01 7.71
CA GLN A 54 11.39 -14.19 7.14
C GLN A 54 12.39 -15.27 6.74
N MET A 55 13.47 -14.89 6.05
CA MET A 55 14.54 -15.81 5.66
C MET A 55 15.20 -16.40 6.91
N SER A 56 15.50 -15.56 7.91
CA SER A 56 16.11 -16.00 9.18
C SER A 56 15.20 -16.96 9.96
N ALA A 57 13.90 -16.68 10.03
CA ALA A 57 12.93 -17.53 10.72
C ALA A 57 12.72 -18.88 10.02
N SER A 58 12.91 -18.94 8.70
CA SER A 58 12.74 -20.16 7.91
C SER A 58 13.98 -21.05 7.91
N LEU A 59 15.17 -20.49 8.14
CA LEU A 59 16.45 -21.21 8.10
C LEU A 59 16.51 -22.47 8.98
N PRO A 60 16.08 -22.44 10.25
CA PRO A 60 16.13 -23.62 11.12
C PRO A 60 15.34 -24.81 10.58
N ARG A 61 14.20 -24.57 9.91
CA ARG A 61 13.35 -25.65 9.39
C ARG A 61 14.08 -26.52 8.38
N TYR A 62 14.98 -25.94 7.58
CA TYR A 62 15.78 -26.73 6.64
C TYR A 62 16.71 -27.74 7.28
N TYR A 63 17.25 -27.42 8.46
CA TYR A 63 18.15 -28.31 9.16
C TYR A 63 17.40 -29.39 9.94
N LEU A 64 16.12 -29.16 10.24
CA LEU A 64 15.30 -30.00 11.10
C LEU A 64 14.28 -30.86 10.34
N GLU A 65 13.89 -30.44 9.14
CA GLU A 65 12.82 -31.07 8.36
C GLU A 65 13.38 -31.95 7.26
N GLY A 66 13.04 -33.25 7.28
CA GLY A 66 13.58 -34.22 6.33
C GLY A 66 13.06 -34.07 4.90
N ASP A 67 11.86 -33.52 4.70
CA ASP A 67 11.19 -33.44 3.40
C ASP A 67 10.75 -32.00 3.05
N CYS A 68 11.73 -31.09 3.06
CA CYS A 68 11.53 -29.65 2.82
C CYS A 68 10.85 -29.34 1.48
N PHE A 69 10.96 -30.23 0.49
CA PHE A 69 10.50 -30.02 -0.88
C PHE A 69 9.27 -30.85 -1.25
N ALA A 70 8.67 -31.58 -0.31
CA ALA A 70 7.39 -32.24 -0.55
C ALA A 70 6.36 -31.22 -1.06
N PHE A 71 5.61 -31.61 -2.08
CA PHE A 71 4.54 -30.78 -2.64
C PHE A 71 3.23 -31.56 -2.75
N ARG A 72 2.23 -31.12 -2.00
CA ARG A 72 0.87 -31.64 -1.98
C ARG A 72 -0.07 -30.45 -2.13
N TRP A 73 -0.58 -30.25 -3.34
CA TRP A 73 -1.39 -29.08 -3.70
C TRP A 73 -2.56 -28.82 -2.73
N TRP A 74 -3.22 -29.88 -2.24
CA TRP A 74 -4.36 -29.74 -1.34
C TRP A 74 -3.95 -29.18 0.03
N LYS A 75 -2.72 -29.46 0.49
CA LYS A 75 -2.18 -28.85 1.72
C LYS A 75 -1.96 -27.37 1.56
N VAL A 76 -1.52 -26.93 0.38
CA VAL A 76 -1.39 -25.50 0.07
C VAL A 76 -2.77 -24.84 0.14
N VAL A 77 -3.80 -25.43 -0.47
CA VAL A 77 -5.17 -24.89 -0.42
C VAL A 77 -5.70 -24.79 1.02
N VAL A 78 -5.58 -25.87 1.81
CA VAL A 78 -5.98 -25.84 3.23
C VAL A 78 -5.15 -24.84 4.02
N GLY A 79 -3.85 -24.75 3.73
CA GLY A 79 -2.95 -23.76 4.32
C GLY A 79 -3.38 -22.33 4.06
N LEU A 80 -3.82 -22.00 2.83
CA LEU A 80 -4.35 -20.67 2.50
C LEU A 80 -5.61 -20.34 3.30
N VAL A 81 -6.52 -21.29 3.48
CA VAL A 81 -7.71 -21.11 4.32
C VAL A 81 -7.33 -20.88 5.79
N VAL A 82 -6.35 -21.62 6.30
CA VAL A 82 -5.84 -21.42 7.68
C VAL A 82 -5.15 -20.06 7.82
N ILE A 83 -4.33 -19.66 6.85
CA ILE A 83 -3.69 -18.35 6.81
C ILE A 83 -4.75 -17.24 6.84
N ASP A 84 -5.77 -17.31 5.99
CA ASP A 84 -6.87 -16.33 5.95
C ASP A 84 -7.57 -16.21 7.31
N TRP A 85 -7.86 -17.36 7.93
CA TRP A 85 -8.49 -17.41 9.24
C TRP A 85 -7.62 -16.81 10.34
N VAL A 86 -6.34 -17.19 10.40
CA VAL A 86 -5.39 -16.69 11.40
C VAL A 86 -5.15 -15.20 11.21
N GLU A 87 -4.96 -14.76 9.96
CA GLU A 87 -4.72 -13.36 9.62
C GLU A 87 -5.89 -12.48 10.08
N TYR A 88 -7.13 -12.86 9.78
CA TYR A 88 -8.32 -12.13 10.23
C TYR A 88 -8.34 -11.93 11.76
N TRP A 89 -8.09 -12.98 12.53
CA TRP A 89 -8.12 -12.89 13.99
C TRP A 89 -6.92 -12.12 14.55
N CYS A 90 -5.73 -12.29 13.98
CA CYS A 90 -4.56 -11.50 14.33
C CYS A 90 -4.78 -10.03 14.04
N HIS A 91 -5.27 -9.68 12.85
CA HIS A 91 -5.55 -8.31 12.45
C HIS A 91 -6.63 -7.67 13.33
N ARG A 92 -7.73 -8.38 13.60
CA ARG A 92 -8.76 -7.92 14.54
C ARG A 92 -8.20 -7.75 15.96
N ALA A 93 -7.37 -8.67 16.44
CA ALA A 93 -6.70 -8.55 17.73
C ALA A 93 -5.75 -7.35 17.78
N MET A 94 -5.06 -7.04 16.68
CA MET A 94 -4.25 -5.82 16.55
C MET A 94 -5.09 -4.56 16.70
N HIS A 95 -6.37 -4.59 16.38
CA HIS A 95 -7.28 -3.47 16.65
C HIS A 95 -7.99 -3.54 17.99
N CYS A 96 -8.18 -4.70 18.62
CA CYS A 96 -8.90 -4.82 19.90
C CYS A 96 -7.99 -4.77 21.13
N VAL A 97 -6.74 -5.23 21.04
CA VAL A 97 -5.81 -5.33 22.18
C VAL A 97 -4.93 -4.07 22.24
N PRO A 98 -4.90 -3.32 23.37
CA PRO A 98 -4.21 -2.02 23.43
C PRO A 98 -2.72 -2.03 23.04
N LEU A 99 -1.98 -3.06 23.47
CA LEU A 99 -0.57 -3.21 23.15
C LEU A 99 -0.37 -3.41 21.65
N LEU A 100 -1.10 -4.36 21.06
CA LEU A 100 -1.02 -4.67 19.63
C LEU A 100 -1.50 -3.49 18.78
N ARG A 101 -2.53 -2.75 19.23
CA ARG A 101 -3.00 -1.53 18.57
C ARG A 101 -1.93 -0.45 18.51
N THR A 102 -1.16 -0.29 19.58
CA THR A 102 -0.06 0.68 19.61
C THR A 102 1.01 0.33 18.57
N ILE A 103 1.27 -0.96 18.39
CA ILE A 103 2.23 -1.48 17.43
C ILE A 103 1.71 -1.29 15.98
N HIS A 104 0.49 -1.77 15.72
CA HIS A 104 -0.16 -1.74 14.41
C HIS A 104 -0.51 -0.32 13.93
N LYS A 105 -0.54 0.67 14.85
CA LYS A 105 -0.64 2.09 14.49
C LYS A 105 0.47 2.52 13.52
N LYS A 106 1.66 1.90 13.54
CA LYS A 106 2.71 2.21 12.56
C LYS A 106 2.21 1.95 11.14
N HIS A 107 1.60 0.79 10.92
CA HIS A 107 1.04 0.37 9.65
C HIS A 107 -0.07 1.32 9.18
N HIS A 108 -0.98 1.68 10.09
CA HIS A 108 -2.05 2.64 9.84
C HIS A 108 -1.60 4.09 9.57
N ASN A 109 -0.29 4.41 9.67
CA ASN A 109 0.20 5.70 9.17
C ASN A 109 0.36 5.73 7.64
N LEU A 110 0.23 4.58 6.97
CA LEU A 110 0.22 4.45 5.52
C LEU A 110 -1.15 4.87 4.99
N ILE A 111 -1.32 6.19 4.86
CA ILE A 111 -2.52 6.83 4.30
C ILE A 111 -2.05 7.87 3.27
N PRO A 112 -2.46 7.77 2.00
CA PRO A 112 -3.18 6.63 1.40
C PRO A 112 -2.34 5.35 1.38
N VAL A 113 -2.93 4.21 0.98
CA VAL A 113 -2.19 2.97 0.77
C VAL A 113 -1.20 3.12 -0.39
N HIS A 114 -0.23 2.21 -0.45
CA HIS A 114 0.83 2.22 -1.45
C HIS A 114 1.34 0.80 -1.66
N THR A 115 1.67 0.40 -2.89
CA THR A 115 2.08 -0.99 -3.18
C THR A 115 3.30 -1.45 -2.38
N PHE A 116 4.34 -0.60 -2.26
CA PHE A 116 5.49 -0.86 -1.39
C PHE A 116 5.18 -0.86 0.13
N GLY A 117 3.99 -0.39 0.51
CA GLY A 117 3.56 -0.28 1.89
C GLY A 117 2.91 -1.54 2.46
N ALA A 118 2.77 -2.61 1.66
CA ALA A 118 2.03 -3.82 2.05
C ALA A 118 2.51 -4.42 3.38
N TYR A 119 3.82 -4.40 3.63
CA TYR A 119 4.42 -4.80 4.89
C TYR A 119 5.12 -3.63 5.61
N TYR A 120 4.62 -2.40 5.45
CA TYR A 120 5.08 -1.26 6.25
C TYR A 120 4.55 -1.38 7.69
N ASN A 121 5.12 -2.31 8.45
CA ASN A 121 4.74 -2.61 9.82
C ASN A 121 5.97 -2.51 10.75
N SER A 122 5.77 -2.69 12.05
CA SER A 122 6.91 -2.74 12.97
C SER A 122 7.61 -4.11 12.87
N ALA A 123 8.89 -4.19 13.24
CA ALA A 123 9.59 -5.48 13.27
C ALA A 123 8.92 -6.49 14.21
N PHE A 124 8.36 -6.02 15.33
CA PHE A 124 7.60 -6.86 16.25
C PHE A 124 6.32 -7.40 15.58
N GLU A 125 5.61 -6.56 14.84
CA GLU A 125 4.41 -6.95 14.12
C GLU A 125 4.70 -7.98 13.03
N ALA A 126 5.78 -7.78 12.25
CA ALA A 126 6.23 -8.75 11.27
C ALA A 126 6.55 -10.11 11.92
N LEU A 127 7.23 -10.11 13.08
CA LEU A 127 7.54 -11.34 13.83
C LEU A 127 6.29 -11.99 14.42
N PHE A 128 5.38 -11.20 15.00
CA PHE A 128 4.14 -11.69 15.60
C PHE A 128 3.24 -12.32 14.54
N LEU A 129 2.95 -11.57 13.48
CA LEU A 129 2.06 -12.01 12.41
C LEU A 129 2.67 -13.18 11.64
N GLY A 130 3.92 -13.04 11.17
CA GLY A 130 4.63 -14.10 10.47
C GLY A 130 4.81 -15.36 11.34
N GLY A 131 5.04 -15.18 12.63
CA GLY A 131 5.10 -16.26 13.61
C GLY A 131 3.76 -16.98 13.76
N CYS A 132 2.67 -16.26 13.98
CA CYS A 132 1.32 -16.84 14.09
C CYS A 132 0.93 -17.58 12.80
N LEU A 133 1.04 -16.93 11.64
CA LEU A 133 0.72 -17.51 10.35
C LEU A 133 1.55 -18.77 10.08
N GLY A 134 2.87 -18.69 10.24
CA GLY A 134 3.78 -19.81 9.99
C GLY A 134 3.53 -20.97 10.97
N VAL A 135 3.59 -20.71 12.28
CA VAL A 135 3.49 -21.75 13.31
C VAL A 135 2.13 -22.45 13.26
N ILE A 136 1.03 -21.70 13.16
CA ILE A 136 -0.31 -22.29 13.18
C ILE A 136 -0.57 -23.08 11.89
N SER A 137 -0.18 -22.55 10.73
CA SER A 137 -0.34 -23.28 9.46
C SER A 137 0.47 -24.57 9.43
N ILE A 138 1.71 -24.56 9.94
CA ILE A 138 2.53 -25.76 10.08
C ILE A 138 1.87 -26.74 11.05
N ALA A 139 1.43 -26.27 12.23
CA ALA A 139 0.85 -27.13 13.26
C ALA A 139 -0.46 -27.81 12.79
N LEU A 140 -1.31 -27.10 12.06
CA LEU A 140 -2.60 -27.60 11.62
C LEU A 140 -2.53 -28.42 10.32
N CYS A 141 -1.66 -28.05 9.39
CA CYS A 141 -1.63 -28.65 8.05
C CYS A 141 -0.39 -29.54 7.79
N GLY A 142 0.64 -29.43 8.63
CA GLY A 142 1.93 -30.09 8.43
C GLY A 142 2.54 -29.71 7.08
N LEU A 143 2.55 -28.41 6.76
CA LEU A 143 3.10 -27.90 5.50
C LEU A 143 4.61 -28.13 5.46
N SER A 144 5.10 -28.65 4.34
CA SER A 144 6.53 -28.63 4.05
C SER A 144 7.04 -27.20 3.92
N VAL A 145 8.36 -27.01 3.89
CA VAL A 145 8.93 -25.68 3.63
C VAL A 145 8.48 -25.13 2.26
N LEU A 146 8.50 -25.96 1.20
CA LEU A 146 8.04 -25.57 -0.12
C LEU A 146 6.54 -25.20 -0.13
N GLU A 147 5.69 -25.99 0.51
CA GLU A 147 4.25 -25.71 0.58
C GLU A 147 3.94 -24.42 1.33
N LEU A 148 4.62 -24.17 2.45
CA LEU A 148 4.49 -22.92 3.20
C LEU A 148 5.00 -21.73 2.38
N SER A 149 6.14 -21.86 1.70
CA SER A 149 6.66 -20.80 0.81
C SER A 149 5.69 -20.48 -0.33
N ILE A 150 5.06 -21.48 -0.94
CA ILE A 150 4.04 -21.26 -1.98
C ILE A 150 2.82 -20.56 -1.39
N ALA A 151 2.30 -21.03 -0.25
CA ALA A 151 1.13 -20.41 0.38
C ALA A 151 1.43 -18.95 0.81
N ALA A 152 2.61 -18.71 1.38
CA ALA A 152 3.07 -17.37 1.74
C ALA A 152 3.24 -16.48 0.50
N SER A 153 3.80 -16.98 -0.60
CA SER A 153 3.88 -16.23 -1.87
C SER A 153 2.51 -15.82 -2.38
N VAL A 154 1.53 -16.74 -2.36
CA VAL A 154 0.15 -16.41 -2.77
C VAL A 154 -0.44 -15.36 -1.83
N GLY A 155 -0.31 -15.53 -0.51
CA GLY A 155 -0.72 -14.52 0.47
C GLY A 155 -0.08 -13.15 0.19
N THR A 156 1.23 -13.12 -0.01
CA THR A 156 1.99 -11.90 -0.33
C THR A 156 1.52 -11.21 -1.60
N PHE A 157 1.27 -11.98 -2.67
CA PHE A 157 0.71 -11.43 -3.89
C PHE A 157 -0.60 -10.68 -3.61
N PHE A 158 -1.52 -11.32 -2.90
CA PHE A 158 -2.79 -10.70 -2.54
C PHE A 158 -2.62 -9.53 -1.55
N THR A 159 -1.69 -9.59 -0.59
CA THR A 159 -1.44 -8.47 0.33
C THR A 159 -0.97 -7.23 -0.43
N VAL A 160 -0.11 -7.39 -1.45
CA VAL A 160 0.33 -6.28 -2.30
C VAL A 160 -0.84 -5.72 -3.10
N LEU A 161 -1.71 -6.57 -3.65
CA LEU A 161 -2.91 -6.12 -4.36
C LEU A 161 -3.85 -5.34 -3.43
N ASP A 162 -4.05 -5.79 -2.20
CA ASP A 162 -4.92 -5.12 -1.22
C ASP A 162 -4.38 -3.75 -0.76
N HIS A 163 -3.06 -3.54 -0.89
CA HIS A 163 -2.38 -2.26 -0.67
C HIS A 163 -2.17 -1.44 -1.95
N THR A 164 -2.82 -1.84 -3.03
CA THR A 164 -2.85 -1.09 -4.29
C THR A 164 -4.16 -0.31 -4.34
N PRO A 165 -4.15 1.00 -4.65
CA PRO A 165 -5.37 1.80 -4.70
C PRO A 165 -6.42 1.18 -5.64
N ALA A 166 -7.67 1.03 -5.19
CA ALA A 166 -8.74 0.39 -5.97
C ALA A 166 -9.01 1.12 -7.29
N ALA A 167 -8.92 2.45 -7.28
CA ALA A 167 -9.01 3.30 -8.47
C ALA A 167 -8.04 2.90 -9.59
N PHE A 168 -6.89 2.26 -9.27
CA PHE A 168 -5.98 1.73 -10.29
C PHE A 168 -6.57 0.54 -11.06
N PHE A 169 -7.36 -0.30 -10.39
CA PHE A 169 -7.98 -1.47 -11.02
C PHE A 169 -9.30 -1.13 -11.73
N SER A 170 -10.12 -0.26 -11.14
CA SER A 170 -11.41 0.14 -11.73
C SER A 170 -11.28 1.23 -12.78
N GLY A 171 -10.24 2.06 -12.69
CA GLY A 171 -10.09 3.26 -13.52
C GLY A 171 -10.97 4.42 -13.06
N GLU A 172 -11.70 4.29 -11.95
CA GLU A 172 -12.61 5.30 -11.41
C GLU A 172 -11.99 6.02 -10.20
N GLU A 173 -11.82 7.34 -10.32
CA GLU A 173 -11.31 8.14 -9.21
C GLU A 173 -12.26 8.12 -8.00
N GLY A 174 -11.71 7.80 -6.84
CA GLY A 174 -12.46 7.77 -5.57
C GLY A 174 -13.12 6.43 -5.26
N ASP A 175 -12.96 5.43 -6.12
CA ASP A 175 -13.21 4.03 -5.77
C ASP A 175 -12.22 3.58 -4.68
N LEU A 176 -12.71 2.82 -3.70
CA LEU A 176 -11.94 2.41 -2.52
C LEU A 176 -12.20 0.94 -2.22
N SER A 177 -11.12 0.18 -2.03
CA SER A 177 -11.22 -1.20 -1.54
C SER A 177 -11.65 -1.24 -0.07
N ASP A 178 -12.05 -2.43 0.39
CA ASP A 178 -12.35 -2.66 1.80
C ASP A 178 -11.16 -2.33 2.71
N HIS A 179 -9.93 -2.65 2.29
CA HIS A 179 -8.71 -2.37 3.04
C HIS A 179 -8.31 -0.89 2.98
N GLU A 180 -8.60 -0.19 1.88
CA GLU A 180 -8.47 1.27 1.83
C GLU A 180 -9.46 1.96 2.78
N ILE A 181 -10.71 1.48 2.86
CA ILE A 181 -11.68 1.97 3.84
C ILE A 181 -11.17 1.70 5.27
N HIS A 182 -10.58 0.53 5.51
CA HIS A 182 -9.94 0.17 6.77
C HIS A 182 -8.85 1.18 7.19
N HIS A 183 -7.90 1.47 6.30
CA HIS A 183 -6.81 2.42 6.53
C HIS A 183 -7.30 3.87 6.65
N ASN A 184 -8.15 4.32 5.73
CA ASN A 184 -8.43 5.73 5.51
C ASN A 184 -9.64 6.25 6.31
N VAL A 185 -10.57 5.37 6.69
CA VAL A 185 -11.92 5.77 7.14
C VAL A 185 -12.29 5.15 8.49
N CYS A 186 -12.11 3.84 8.64
CA CYS A 186 -12.59 3.05 9.78
C CYS A 186 -11.64 1.87 10.08
N SER A 187 -10.70 2.08 11.00
CA SER A 187 -9.74 1.04 11.40
C SER A 187 -10.36 -0.10 12.22
N ASN A 188 -11.64 -0.01 12.60
CA ASN A 188 -12.33 -1.01 13.43
C ASN A 188 -13.33 -1.86 12.62
N CYS A 189 -13.20 -1.90 11.30
CA CYS A 189 -14.01 -2.70 10.38
C CYS A 189 -13.14 -3.21 9.23
N ASN A 190 -13.62 -4.14 8.41
CA ASN A 190 -12.88 -4.71 7.27
C ASN A 190 -11.52 -5.30 7.69
N PHE A 191 -11.54 -6.33 8.55
CA PHE A 191 -10.31 -6.96 9.05
C PHE A 191 -9.75 -8.06 8.14
N SER A 192 -10.54 -8.56 7.20
CA SER A 192 -10.13 -9.64 6.30
C SER A 192 -9.09 -9.11 5.33
N GLN A 193 -7.90 -9.69 5.40
CA GLN A 193 -6.83 -9.58 4.44
C GLN A 193 -6.07 -10.91 4.46
N PRO A 194 -5.34 -11.29 3.40
CA PRO A 194 -5.25 -10.59 2.12
C PRO A 194 -6.26 -11.07 1.06
N PHE A 195 -7.06 -12.11 1.33
CA PHE A 195 -7.78 -12.80 0.26
C PHE A 195 -9.19 -12.27 -0.01
N TRP A 196 -10.17 -12.66 0.81
CA TRP A 196 -11.60 -12.38 0.57
C TRP A 196 -12.25 -11.77 1.80
N PRO A 197 -13.28 -10.91 1.65
CA PRO A 197 -14.03 -10.34 2.77
C PRO A 197 -14.98 -11.35 3.47
N LEU A 198 -14.77 -12.65 3.26
CA LEU A 198 -15.65 -13.71 3.74
C LEU A 198 -15.79 -13.69 5.27
N LEU A 199 -14.69 -13.48 5.98
CA LEU A 199 -14.68 -13.47 7.44
C LEU A 199 -15.32 -12.20 8.00
N ASP A 200 -15.14 -11.05 7.36
CA ASP A 200 -15.89 -9.85 7.73
C ASP A 200 -17.39 -10.01 7.51
N TRP A 201 -17.79 -10.67 6.42
CA TRP A 201 -19.20 -10.99 6.17
C TRP A 201 -19.75 -11.94 7.25
N LEU A 202 -19.01 -13.02 7.56
CA LEU A 202 -19.41 -14.04 8.53
C LEU A 202 -19.54 -13.48 9.94
N PHE A 203 -18.63 -12.60 10.35
CA PHE A 203 -18.61 -12.00 11.69
C PHE A 203 -19.27 -10.61 11.75
N GLY A 204 -19.82 -10.13 10.63
CA GLY A 204 -20.48 -8.85 10.51
C GLY A 204 -19.60 -7.67 10.91
N THR A 205 -18.33 -7.69 10.48
CA THR A 205 -17.32 -6.65 10.70
C THR A 205 -17.02 -5.82 9.46
N ARG A 206 -17.79 -5.98 8.38
CA ARG A 206 -17.70 -5.08 7.22
C ARG A 206 -18.05 -3.65 7.60
N PHE A 207 -17.48 -2.68 6.90
CA PHE A 207 -17.76 -1.25 7.12
C PHE A 207 -19.27 -0.96 7.11
N GLU A 208 -20.02 -1.49 6.14
CA GLU A 208 -21.47 -1.29 6.05
C GLU A 208 -22.18 -1.86 7.27
N ASP A 209 -21.81 -3.07 7.70
CA ASP A 209 -22.43 -3.75 8.82
C ASP A 209 -22.17 -2.97 10.12
N VAL A 210 -20.94 -2.48 10.32
CA VAL A 210 -20.56 -1.67 11.49
C VAL A 210 -21.28 -0.32 11.48
N MET A 211 -21.29 0.40 10.36
CA MET A 211 -21.98 1.69 10.27
C MET A 211 -23.49 1.54 10.52
N ARG A 212 -24.13 0.52 9.94
CA ARG A 212 -25.57 0.26 10.15
C ARG A 212 -25.88 -0.10 11.61
N LYS A 213 -25.04 -0.90 12.27
CA LYS A 213 -25.17 -1.21 13.71
C LYS A 213 -25.07 0.04 14.57
N GLU A 214 -24.27 1.03 14.17
CA GLU A 214 -24.16 2.33 14.84
C GLU A 214 -25.28 3.32 14.45
N GLY A 215 -26.28 2.90 13.66
CA GLY A 215 -27.37 3.77 13.19
C GLY A 215 -26.93 4.82 12.17
N LYS A 216 -25.79 4.61 11.50
CA LYS A 216 -25.24 5.51 10.48
C LYS A 216 -25.50 4.96 9.08
N ASP A 217 -25.72 5.88 8.15
CA ASP A 217 -25.74 5.57 6.72
C ASP A 217 -24.29 5.43 6.20
N PRO A 218 -23.87 4.24 5.70
CA PRO A 218 -22.48 4.00 5.30
C PRO A 218 -22.02 4.91 4.18
N GLU A 219 -22.84 5.11 3.14
CA GLU A 219 -22.49 5.89 1.96
C GLU A 219 -22.31 7.37 2.31
N LYS A 220 -23.23 7.92 3.11
CA LYS A 220 -23.14 9.30 3.61
C LYS A 220 -21.95 9.48 4.54
N TYR A 221 -21.61 8.48 5.36
CA TYR A 221 -20.45 8.53 6.24
C TYR A 221 -19.15 8.52 5.43
N LEU A 222 -19.04 7.62 4.45
CA LEU A 222 -17.89 7.51 3.56
C LEU A 222 -17.68 8.81 2.76
N LYS A 223 -18.72 9.35 2.12
CA LYS A 223 -18.67 10.63 1.39
C LYS A 223 -18.21 11.79 2.29
N ARG A 224 -18.67 11.86 3.54
CA ARG A 224 -18.23 12.89 4.51
C ARG A 224 -16.76 12.75 4.88
N LYS A 225 -16.28 11.52 5.08
CA LYS A 225 -14.89 11.24 5.43
C LYS A 225 -13.95 11.43 4.24
N ALA A 226 -14.31 10.96 3.05
CA ALA A 226 -13.56 11.17 1.81
C ALA A 226 -13.35 12.66 1.53
N LYS A 227 -14.38 13.50 1.67
CA LYS A 227 -14.23 14.97 1.56
C LYS A 227 -13.24 15.56 2.57
N ARG A 228 -13.19 15.02 3.80
CA ARG A 228 -12.26 15.45 4.84
C ARG A 228 -10.84 14.97 4.56
N VAL A 229 -10.68 13.75 4.04
CA VAL A 229 -9.39 13.16 3.64
C VAL A 229 -8.83 13.91 2.44
N ASN A 230 -9.61 14.13 1.37
CA ASN A 230 -9.18 14.93 0.21
C ASN A 230 -8.82 16.36 0.59
N ARG A 231 -9.61 17.02 1.47
CA ARG A 231 -9.25 18.35 1.97
C ARG A 231 -7.97 18.34 2.81
N ALA A 232 -7.76 17.32 3.64
CA ALA A 232 -6.56 17.18 4.45
C ALA A 232 -5.32 16.92 3.58
N ILE A 233 -5.45 16.05 2.57
CA ILE A 233 -4.42 15.71 1.57
C ILE A 233 -4.03 16.94 0.75
N LEU A 234 -5.02 17.68 0.22
CA LEU A 234 -4.79 18.94 -0.51
C LEU A 234 -4.20 20.05 0.38
N SER A 235 -4.41 19.98 1.70
CA SER A 235 -3.84 20.94 2.66
C SER A 235 -2.46 20.54 3.21
N GLN A 236 -1.98 19.32 2.93
CA GLN A 236 -0.62 18.97 3.32
C GLN A 236 0.34 19.67 2.35
N PRO A 237 1.36 20.38 2.86
CA PRO A 237 2.34 20.99 1.99
C PRO A 237 2.99 19.89 1.16
N SER A 238 2.87 19.99 -0.16
CA SER A 238 3.70 19.26 -1.10
C SER A 238 5.16 19.40 -0.65
N SER A 239 5.88 18.28 -0.65
CA SER A 239 7.31 18.09 -0.28
C SER A 239 8.12 19.36 0.04
N PRO A 240 9.04 19.36 1.03
CA PRO A 240 9.95 20.49 1.29
C PRO A 240 10.69 21.05 0.06
N ALA A 241 10.80 20.26 -1.02
CA ALA A 241 11.26 20.72 -2.34
C ALA A 241 10.26 21.65 -3.05
N VAL A 242 8.96 21.33 -3.04
CA VAL A 242 7.87 22.17 -3.56
C VAL A 242 7.60 23.35 -2.64
N ALA A 243 7.65 23.19 -1.31
CA ALA A 243 7.59 24.33 -0.39
C ALA A 243 8.78 25.30 -0.57
N ARG A 244 9.96 24.79 -0.94
CA ARG A 244 11.09 25.62 -1.36
C ARG A 244 10.86 26.27 -2.71
N LEU A 245 10.29 25.56 -3.69
CA LEU A 245 9.93 26.15 -4.98
C LEU A 245 8.89 27.27 -4.80
N VAL A 246 7.85 27.04 -4.00
CA VAL A 246 6.78 27.99 -3.69
C VAL A 246 7.30 29.19 -2.89
N ASN A 247 8.20 28.97 -1.91
CA ASN A 247 8.87 30.08 -1.22
C ASN A 247 9.83 30.84 -2.16
N THR A 248 10.46 30.15 -3.11
CA THR A 248 11.32 30.81 -4.10
C THR A 248 10.47 31.63 -5.06
N THR A 249 9.29 31.17 -5.46
CA THR A 249 8.34 31.95 -6.27
C THR A 249 7.68 33.09 -5.50
N SER A 250 7.41 32.95 -4.19
CA SER A 250 6.90 34.05 -3.37
C SER A 250 7.96 35.11 -3.07
N HIS A 251 9.25 34.74 -3.03
CA HIS A 251 10.36 35.69 -2.94
C HIS A 251 10.75 36.32 -4.29
N LEU A 252 10.29 35.75 -5.41
CA LEU A 252 10.41 36.38 -6.73
C LEU A 252 9.42 37.56 -6.89
N ASP A 253 8.26 37.53 -6.24
CA ASP A 253 7.28 38.63 -6.31
C ASP A 253 7.82 39.92 -5.66
N ASP A 254 8.54 39.80 -4.54
CA ASP A 254 9.14 40.94 -3.82
C ASP A 254 10.45 41.46 -4.44
N SER A 255 11.15 40.63 -5.23
CA SER A 255 12.44 41.02 -5.85
C SER A 255 12.30 41.46 -7.31
N VAL A 256 11.22 41.07 -8.01
CA VAL A 256 10.91 41.52 -9.37
C VAL A 256 10.36 42.95 -9.39
N ALA A 257 9.89 43.50 -8.26
CA ALA A 257 9.54 44.91 -8.13
C ALA A 257 10.72 45.89 -8.31
N SER A 258 11.97 45.40 -8.32
CA SER A 258 13.18 46.23 -8.45
C SER A 258 14.01 46.00 -9.71
N ILE A 259 13.57 45.13 -10.63
CA ILE A 259 14.31 44.88 -11.87
C ILE A 259 13.41 45.27 -13.05
N SER A 260 13.88 46.26 -13.81
CA SER A 260 13.32 46.70 -15.10
C SER A 260 13.39 45.54 -16.11
N ILE A 261 12.44 44.62 -16.01
CA ILE A 261 12.18 43.63 -17.05
C ILE A 261 11.45 44.37 -18.18
N SER A 262 11.99 44.27 -19.39
CA SER A 262 11.37 44.83 -20.60
C SER A 262 9.87 44.47 -20.63
N SER A 263 9.02 45.47 -20.91
CA SER A 263 7.57 45.32 -21.03
C SER A 263 7.14 44.20 -21.97
N ASP A 264 8.03 43.79 -22.87
CA ASP A 264 7.80 42.70 -23.81
C ASP A 264 7.84 41.32 -23.15
N LEU A 265 8.77 41.07 -22.22
CA LEU A 265 8.88 39.77 -21.53
C LEU A 265 7.74 39.56 -20.53
N ALA A 266 7.32 40.62 -19.83
CA ALA A 266 6.16 40.57 -18.95
C ALA A 266 4.84 40.35 -19.72
N ARG A 267 4.77 40.83 -20.97
CA ARG A 267 3.64 40.63 -21.86
C ARG A 267 3.62 39.21 -22.45
N GLU A 268 4.77 38.67 -22.84
CA GLU A 268 4.93 37.28 -23.28
C GLU A 268 4.52 36.28 -22.18
N LEU A 269 5.00 36.48 -20.95
CA LEU A 269 4.66 35.60 -19.81
C LEU A 269 3.19 35.64 -19.43
N LYS A 270 2.55 36.82 -19.50
CA LYS A 270 1.10 36.95 -19.27
C LYS A 270 0.29 36.29 -20.38
N LYS A 271 0.76 36.35 -21.62
CA LYS A 271 0.12 35.68 -22.76
C LYS A 271 0.23 34.16 -22.62
N PHE A 272 1.41 33.66 -22.29
CA PHE A 272 1.66 32.24 -22.02
C PHE A 272 0.79 31.69 -20.87
N ALA A 273 0.65 32.43 -19.77
CA ALA A 273 -0.21 32.03 -18.65
C ALA A 273 -1.71 32.03 -19.03
N ALA A 274 -2.13 32.93 -19.91
CA ALA A 274 -3.50 32.97 -20.42
C ALA A 274 -3.77 31.83 -21.41
N ASP A 275 -2.79 31.47 -22.24
CA ASP A 275 -2.90 30.37 -23.21
C ASP A 275 -2.97 29.00 -22.49
N ILE A 276 -2.22 28.82 -21.39
CA ILE A 276 -2.34 27.62 -20.51
C ILE A 276 -3.71 27.55 -19.83
N ALA A 277 -4.21 28.69 -19.32
CA ALA A 277 -5.52 28.73 -18.68
C ALA A 277 -6.67 28.49 -19.69
N ALA A 278 -6.46 28.78 -20.98
CA ALA A 278 -7.41 28.51 -22.04
C ALA A 278 -7.38 27.05 -22.52
N SER A 279 -6.21 26.39 -22.51
CA SER A 279 -6.06 24.99 -22.94
C SER A 279 -6.58 23.96 -21.92
N GLU A 280 -6.73 24.33 -20.64
CA GLU A 280 -7.41 23.51 -19.64
C GLU A 280 -8.95 23.44 -19.85
N GLY A 281 -9.51 24.23 -20.78
CA GLY A 281 -10.95 24.29 -21.08
C GLY A 281 -11.42 23.51 -22.31
N GLU A 282 -10.53 23.16 -23.25
CA GLU A 282 -10.87 22.43 -24.47
C GLU A 282 -9.86 21.30 -24.67
N GLY A 283 -10.33 20.05 -24.65
CA GLY A 283 -9.49 18.85 -24.70
C GLY A 283 -8.64 18.74 -25.97
N GLN A 284 -7.44 19.31 -25.92
CA GLN A 284 -6.37 19.06 -26.88
C GLN A 284 -5.40 18.02 -26.30
N SER A 285 -4.92 17.11 -27.16
CA SER A 285 -4.00 16.05 -26.75
C SER A 285 -2.62 16.61 -26.45
N GLU A 286 -1.93 16.03 -25.46
CA GLU A 286 -0.58 16.41 -24.99
C GLU A 286 0.45 16.56 -26.12
N GLU A 287 0.24 15.88 -27.24
CA GLU A 287 1.10 15.90 -28.42
C GLU A 287 1.14 17.28 -29.12
N GLN A 288 0.04 18.05 -29.12
CA GLN A 288 0.00 19.39 -29.71
C GLN A 288 0.74 20.44 -28.86
N ILE A 289 0.65 20.31 -27.53
CA ILE A 289 1.33 21.21 -26.58
C ILE A 289 2.85 21.04 -26.68
N PHE A 290 3.33 19.80 -26.88
CA PHE A 290 4.76 19.53 -27.05
C PHE A 290 5.34 20.04 -28.37
N GLU A 291 4.53 20.17 -29.43
CA GLU A 291 4.98 20.66 -30.73
C GLU A 291 5.13 22.20 -30.76
N GLU A 292 4.24 22.93 -30.08
CA GLU A 292 4.35 24.39 -29.92
C GLU A 292 5.55 24.81 -29.05
N LEU A 293 5.88 24.02 -28.02
CA LEU A 293 7.05 24.27 -27.16
C LEU A 293 8.39 24.11 -27.88
N ARG A 294 8.43 23.51 -29.08
CA ARG A 294 9.67 23.29 -29.84
C ARG A 294 10.06 24.47 -30.73
N ASN A 295 9.15 25.43 -30.92
CA ASN A 295 9.32 26.58 -31.81
C ASN A 295 9.57 27.92 -31.09
N TYR A 296 9.67 27.89 -29.75
CA TYR A 296 10.12 28.99 -28.89
C TYR A 296 11.53 28.68 -28.33
#